data_AF-A0A673FSJ3-F1
#
_entry.id   AF-A0A673FSJ3-F1
#
_cell.length_a   1.000
_cell.length_b   1.000
_cell.length_c   1.000
_cell.angle_alpha   90.00
_cell.angle_beta   90.00
_cell.angle_gamma   90.00
#
_symmetry.space_group_name_H-M   'P 1'
#
loop_
_entity.id
_entity.type
_entity.pdbx_description
1 polymer ?
#
loop_
_entity_poly.entity_id
_entity_poly.type
_entity_poly.pdbx_seq_one_letter_code
_entity_poly.pdbx_strand_id
1 'polypeptide(L)' 'MAAGPGAASSGHSGGRGSSAALESSMDRRFQGVTNTMESIQGLSSWCIENKKHHSLVVRCWMKWLKKCELLTLLMTSHR' A
#
# COMPACT_ATOMS: atom_id res chain seq x y z
N MET A 1 -24.77 -38.65 27.98
CA MET A 1 -25.79 -37.60 27.79
C MET A 1 -25.27 -36.30 28.38
N ALA A 2 -24.93 -35.32 27.55
CA ALA A 2 -25.05 -33.87 27.81
C ALA A 2 -24.54 -33.14 26.56
N ALA A 3 -25.45 -32.48 25.86
CA ALA A 3 -25.22 -31.76 24.62
C ALA A 3 -25.37 -30.25 24.84
N GLY A 4 -24.52 -29.48 24.14
CA GLY A 4 -24.70 -28.06 23.77
C GLY A 4 -24.21 -27.00 24.77
N PRO A 5 -24.05 -25.72 24.37
CA PRO A 5 -24.14 -25.08 23.04
C PRO A 5 -22.79 -24.44 22.62
N GLY A 6 -22.46 -24.24 21.33
CA GLY A 6 -22.94 -23.15 20.48
C GLY A 6 -22.12 -21.86 20.66
N ALA A 7 -21.12 -21.63 19.81
CA ALA A 7 -20.65 -20.30 19.44
C ALA A 7 -19.73 -20.38 18.21
N ALA A 8 -20.31 -20.13 17.04
CA ALA A 8 -19.54 -19.64 15.91
C ALA A 8 -18.99 -18.26 16.26
N SER A 9 -17.68 -18.10 16.29
CA SER A 9 -17.03 -16.79 16.27
C SER A 9 -16.14 -16.69 15.04
N SER A 10 -16.80 -16.23 13.98
CA SER A 10 -16.32 -15.35 12.93
C SER A 10 -14.81 -15.12 12.84
N GLY A 11 -14.26 -15.58 11.73
CA GLY A 11 -13.30 -14.87 10.89
C GLY A 11 -12.27 -13.98 11.60
N HIS A 12 -11.07 -14.51 11.79
CA HIS A 12 -9.87 -13.68 11.95
C HIS A 12 -9.47 -13.09 10.59
N SER A 13 -10.27 -12.12 10.12
CA SER A 13 -10.01 -11.27 8.95
C SER A 13 -9.25 -9.99 9.32
N GLY A 14 -8.45 -10.01 10.39
CA GLY A 14 -7.73 -8.83 10.91
C GLY A 14 -6.53 -8.37 10.06
N GLY A 15 -6.00 -9.22 9.17
CA GLY A 15 -4.83 -8.87 8.35
C GLY A 15 -5.14 -8.12 7.05
N ARG A 16 -6.31 -8.37 6.44
CA ARG A 16 -6.69 -7.85 5.12
C ARG A 16 -7.13 -6.38 5.16
N GLY A 17 -7.75 -5.96 6.26
CA GLY A 17 -8.18 -4.57 6.45
C GLY A 17 -7.01 -3.61 6.60
N SER A 18 -6.03 -3.95 7.44
CA SER A 18 -4.83 -3.11 7.65
C SER A 18 -3.94 -3.03 6.41
N SER A 19 -3.82 -4.11 5.63
CA SER A 19 -3.05 -4.07 4.38
C SER A 19 -3.71 -3.19 3.32
N ALA A 20 -5.03 -3.29 3.15
CA ALA A 20 -5.77 -2.47 2.18
C ALA A 20 -5.76 -0.97 2.54
N ALA A 21 -5.84 -0.64 3.83
CA ALA A 21 -5.70 0.73 4.32
C ALA A 21 -4.31 1.31 4.06
N LEU A 22 -3.26 0.50 4.27
CA LEU A 22 -1.88 0.87 3.98
C LEU A 22 -1.68 1.11 2.47
N GLU A 23 -2.16 0.19 1.63
CA GLU A 23 -2.08 0.33 0.17
C GLU A 23 -2.80 1.61 -0.31
N SER A 24 -4.00 1.88 0.21
CA SER A 24 -4.76 3.10 -0.13
C SER A 24 -4.04 4.38 0.29
N SER A 25 -3.41 4.38 1.47
CA SER A 25 -2.63 5.51 1.96
C SER A 25 -1.40 5.74 1.09
N MET A 26 -0.75 4.66 0.66
CA MET A 26 0.45 4.74 -0.16
C MET A 26 0.14 5.17 -1.60
N ASP A 27 -0.99 4.72 -2.17
CA ASP A 27 -1.42 5.17 -3.50
C ASP A 27 -1.71 6.69 -3.51
N ARG A 28 -2.41 7.20 -2.49
CA ARG A 28 -2.61 8.66 -2.32
C ARG A 28 -1.30 9.42 -2.17
N ARG A 29 -0.34 8.87 -1.42
CA ARG A 29 0.99 9.48 -1.24
C ARG A 29 1.77 9.52 -2.56
N PHE A 30 1.74 8.46 -3.36
CA PHE A 30 2.40 8.42 -4.66
C PHE A 30 1.74 9.32 -5.71
N GLN A 31 0.41 9.49 -5.68
CA GLN A 31 -0.27 10.44 -6.55
C GLN A 31 0.13 11.90 -6.24
N GLY A 32 0.37 12.21 -4.96
CA GLY A 32 0.74 13.56 -4.50
C GLY A 32 2.23 13.82 -4.38
N VAL A 33 3.09 12.84 -4.69
CA VAL A 33 4.55 13.01 -4.56
C VAL A 33 5.07 13.94 -5.66
N THR A 34 5.88 14.91 -5.28
CA THR A 34 6.50 15.89 -6.18
C THR A 34 8.01 15.87 -5.98
N ASN A 35 8.77 16.45 -6.93
CA ASN A 35 10.24 16.51 -6.84
C ASN A 35 10.76 17.53 -5.81
N THR A 36 9.95 17.93 -4.83
CA THR A 36 10.40 18.81 -3.74
C THR A 36 10.99 17.98 -2.60
N MET A 37 11.95 18.57 -1.88
CA MET A 37 12.63 17.90 -0.77
C MET A 37 11.63 17.47 0.32
N GLU A 38 10.66 18.32 0.61
CA GLU A 38 9.62 18.12 1.62
C GLU A 38 8.71 16.95 1.26
N SER A 39 8.37 16.80 -0.02
CA SER A 39 7.52 15.71 -0.50
C SER A 39 8.26 14.36 -0.41
N ILE A 40 9.52 14.33 -0.83
CA ILE A 40 10.39 13.15 -0.76
C ILE A 40 10.69 12.76 0.69
N GLN A 41 10.99 13.73 1.56
CA GLN A 41 11.20 13.49 2.99
C GLN A 41 9.93 13.00 3.67
N GLY A 42 8.77 13.60 3.37
CA GLY A 42 7.49 13.17 3.93
C GLY A 42 7.15 11.71 3.58
N LEU A 43 7.44 11.28 2.34
CA LEU A 43 7.31 9.88 1.93
C LEU A 43 8.31 8.97 2.67
N SER A 44 9.56 9.40 2.78
CA SER A 44 10.64 8.63 3.42
C SER A 44 10.36 8.40 4.91
N SER A 45 9.94 9.44 5.64
CA SER A 45 9.55 9.35 7.05
C SER A 45 8.38 8.40 7.25
N TRP A 46 7.36 8.48 6.41
CA TRP A 46 6.20 7.59 6.49
C TRP A 46 6.58 6.12 6.27
N CYS A 47 7.50 5.83 5.34
CA CYS A 47 8.03 4.48 5.14
C CYS A 47 8.76 3.93 6.38
N ILE A 48 9.52 4.79 7.08
CA ILE A 48 10.25 4.41 8.31
C ILE A 48 9.28 4.11 9.46
N GLU A 49 8.24 4.92 9.63
CA GLU A 49 7.20 4.71 10.64
C GLU A 49 6.43 3.40 10.41
N ASN A 50 6.18 3.04 9.14
CA ASN A 50 5.46 1.84 8.75
C ASN A 50 6.35 0.62 8.47
N LYS A 51 7.60 0.61 8.98
CA LYS A 51 8.60 -0.46 8.72
C LYS A 51 8.13 -1.89 9.02
N LYS A 52 7.13 -2.05 9.91
CA LYS A 52 6.49 -3.35 10.20
C LYS A 52 5.84 -3.98 8.97
N HIS A 53 5.44 -3.15 7.99
CA HIS A 53 4.81 -3.56 6.74
C HIS A 53 5.72 -3.33 5.52
N HIS A 54 7.05 -3.30 5.71
CA HIS A 54 8.03 -3.02 4.64
C HIS A 54 7.80 -3.84 3.37
N SER A 55 7.43 -5.12 3.48
CA SER A 55 7.21 -5.98 2.30
C SER A 55 6.01 -5.52 1.46
N LEU A 56 4.96 -4.98 2.08
CA LEU A 56 3.80 -4.42 1.39
C LEU A 56 4.14 -3.08 0.74
N VAL A 57 4.89 -2.23 1.45
CA VAL A 57 5.37 -0.94 0.95
C VAL A 57 6.21 -1.15 -0.31
N VAL A 58 7.19 -2.05 -0.27
CA VAL A 58 8.03 -2.36 -1.45
C VAL A 58 7.20 -2.93 -2.60
N ARG A 59 6.27 -3.84 -2.32
CA ARG A 59 5.44 -4.45 -3.38
C ARG A 59 4.60 -3.40 -4.11
N CYS A 60 3.93 -2.53 -3.37
CA CYS A 60 3.04 -1.54 -3.97
C CYS A 60 3.82 -0.35 -4.56
N TRP A 61 5.02 -0.04 -4.05
CA TRP A 61 5.99 0.84 -4.73
C TRP A 61 6.41 0.29 -6.10
N MET A 62 6.82 -0.98 -6.18
CA MET A 62 7.20 -1.62 -7.46
C MET A 62 6.05 -1.62 -8.47
N LYS A 63 4.81 -1.81 -8.00
CA LYS A 63 3.61 -1.73 -8.86
C LYS A 63 3.43 -0.32 -9.43
N TRP A 64 3.63 0.71 -8.60
CA TRP A 64 3.53 2.11 -9.01
C TRP A 64 4.64 2.53 -9.97
N LEU A 65 5.87 2.10 -9.73
CA LEU A 65 7.02 2.36 -10.60
C LEU A 65 6.79 1.82 -12.01
N LYS A 66 6.30 0.58 -12.14
CA LYS A 66 5.92 0.00 -13.44
C LYS A 66 4.83 0.81 -14.15
N LYS A 67 3.85 1.32 -13.40
CA LYS A 67 2.79 2.17 -13.97
C LYS A 67 3.36 3.49 -14.50
N CYS A 68 4.27 4.14 -13.78
CA CYS A 68 4.97 5.34 -14.23
C CYS A 68 5.84 5.09 -15.46
N GLU A 69 6.57 3.96 -15.50
CA GLU A 69 7.39 3.56 -16.63
C GLU A 69 6.53 3.32 -17.88
N LEU A 70 5.43 2.56 -17.75
CA LEU A 70 4.47 2.34 -18.83
C LEU A 70 3.82 3.64 -19.31
N LEU A 71 3.45 4.54 -18.39
CA LEU A 71 2.92 5.86 -18.74
C LEU A 71 3.95 6.67 -19.51
N THR A 72 5.20 6.71 -19.04
CA THR A 72 6.29 7.41 -19.72
C THR A 72 6.51 6.85 -21.12
N LEU A 73 6.57 5.51 -21.26
CA LEU A 73 6.73 4.84 -22.54
C LEU A 73 5.59 5.14 -23.52
N LEU A 74 4.35 5.12 -23.04
CA LEU A 74 3.17 5.41 -23.85
C LEU A 74 3.15 6.89 -24.28
N MET A 75 3.57 7.81 -23.40
CA MET A 75 3.74 9.23 -23.73
C MET A 75 4.88 9.47 -24.73
N THR A 76 5.97 8.69 -24.69
CA THR A 76 7.07 8.78 -25.66
C THR A 76 6.76 8.11 -27.00
N SER A 77 5.97 7.03 -27.02
CA SER A 77 5.63 6.30 -28.24
C SER A 77 4.57 7.02 -29.09
N HIS A 78 3.83 7.97 -28.50
CA HIS A 78 2.78 8.74 -29.16
C HIS A 78 3.25 10.15 -29.58
N ARG A 79 4.57 10.37 -29.59
CA ARG A 79 5.25 11.64 -29.87
C ARG A 79 6.25 11.44 -31.02
#